data_AF-A0A2S9FB91-F1
#
_entry.id   AF-A0A2S9FB91-F1
#
_cell.length_a   1.000
_cell.length_b   1.000
_cell.length_c   1.000
_cell.angle_alpha   90.00
_cell.angle_beta   90.00
_cell.angle_gamma   90.00
#
_symmetry.space_group_name_H-M   'P 1'
#
loop_
_entity.id
_entity.type
_entity.pdbx_description
1 polymer ?
#
loop_
_entity_poly.entity_id
_entity_poly.type
_entity_poly.pdbx_seq_one_letter_code
_entity_poly.pdbx_strand_id
1 'polypeptide(L)'
;AAHQFGRFFTGQVTAAGKVPPAKVLVVGAGVAGLAAIGAAGSMGAIVRATDPRPEVADQVKSLGGEYLYVDKEAAEVSATGYAKEMGEDYKVREAALYAEQAGDVDIIVTTALIPGRPAPRIITADMVASMKPGSVIVDMAAANGGNVEGTVKDQAVVTDNGVTIIGYTDLAGRLPATASQLYGTNLVNLLKLLTPEKDGQLTLDFEDVVQRSVTVVRDGEVTWPPPPVQVSAAPAAGGAVAQENPVAKPAKKPMTTARRLGLTFAAAAALFALIALSPSALQFHLTVFALAIVIGYYVIGNVHHALHTPLMSVTNAISGIIVVGALLQIGHGNHVITGIAFVAILLASINVFGGFAVTRRMLSMFSRS
;
A
#
# COMPACT_ATOMS: atom_id res chain seq x y z
N ALA A 1 6.93 -4.01 20.60
CA ALA A 1 7.61 -2.71 20.76
C ALA A 1 6.84 -1.80 21.70
N ALA A 2 5.75 -1.13 21.27
CA ALA A 2 5.07 -0.10 22.07
C ALA A 2 4.68 -0.51 23.50
N HIS A 3 4.13 -1.72 23.70
CA HIS A 3 3.76 -2.20 25.03
C HIS A 3 4.95 -2.30 26.01
N GLN A 4 6.16 -2.54 25.51
CA GLN A 4 7.38 -2.63 26.32
C GLN A 4 8.10 -1.28 26.44
N PHE A 5 7.75 -0.30 25.60
CA PHE A 5 8.42 0.99 25.56
C PHE A 5 7.73 1.98 26.51
N GLY A 6 8.47 2.50 27.48
CA GLY A 6 7.91 3.34 28.55
C GLY A 6 7.62 4.81 28.19
N ARG A 7 7.67 5.19 26.91
CA ARG A 7 7.44 6.58 26.45
C ARG A 7 6.49 6.61 25.25
N PHE A 8 5.98 7.81 24.92
CA PHE A 8 5.09 7.99 23.78
C PHE A 8 5.81 7.83 22.44
N PHE A 9 5.11 7.23 21.45
CA PHE A 9 5.56 7.23 20.06
C PHE A 9 5.36 8.61 19.43
N THR A 10 4.17 9.19 19.62
CA THR A 10 3.82 10.51 19.08
C THR A 10 4.40 11.62 19.96
N GLY A 11 5.12 12.55 19.33
CA GLY A 11 5.55 13.77 19.99
C GLY A 11 4.38 14.72 20.24
N GLN A 12 4.40 15.43 21.37
CA GLN A 12 3.32 16.35 21.76
C GLN A 12 3.90 17.62 22.40
N VAL A 13 3.21 18.74 22.20
CA VAL A 13 3.47 20.00 22.91
C VAL A 13 2.26 20.28 23.77
N THR A 14 2.47 20.35 25.08
CA THR A 14 1.42 20.60 26.07
C THR A 14 1.83 21.75 26.99
N ALA A 15 0.92 22.19 27.86
CA ALA A 15 1.24 23.16 28.91
C ALA A 15 2.36 22.66 29.86
N ALA A 16 2.51 21.34 30.00
CA ALA A 16 3.54 20.72 30.83
C ALA A 16 4.90 20.57 30.12
N GLY A 17 5.02 21.00 28.86
CA GLY A 17 6.25 20.96 28.09
C GLY A 17 6.14 20.19 26.78
N LYS A 18 7.29 20.04 26.10
CA LYS A 18 7.44 19.35 24.82
C LYS A 18 7.99 17.95 25.03
N VAL A 19 7.26 16.94 24.57
CA VAL A 19 7.70 15.55 24.51
C VAL A 19 8.10 15.23 23.07
N PRO A 20 9.36 14.83 22.80
CA PRO A 20 9.77 14.45 21.45
C PRO A 20 9.12 13.12 21.03
N PRO A 21 8.89 12.90 19.72
CA PRO A 21 8.46 11.59 19.22
C PRO A 21 9.54 10.54 19.42
N ALA A 22 9.14 9.27 19.51
CA ALA A 22 10.08 8.16 19.51
C ALA A 22 10.80 8.06 18.15
N LYS A 23 12.06 7.62 18.19
CA LYS A 23 12.84 7.32 16.99
C LYS A 23 12.93 5.80 16.80
N VAL A 24 12.53 5.32 15.64
CA VAL A 24 12.51 3.90 15.29
C VAL A 24 13.46 3.65 14.11
N LEU A 25 14.43 2.76 14.29
CA LEU A 25 15.26 2.24 13.21
C LEU A 25 14.70 0.89 12.73
N VAL A 26 14.51 0.73 11.43
CA VAL A 26 14.14 -0.54 10.80
C VAL A 26 15.29 -1.05 9.94
N VAL A 27 15.84 -2.20 10.31
CA VAL A 27 16.95 -2.86 9.61
C VAL A 27 16.37 -3.95 8.70
N GLY A 28 16.49 -3.72 7.40
CA GLY A 28 15.81 -4.48 6.34
C GLY A 28 14.43 -3.90 6.03
N ALA A 29 14.18 -3.61 4.75
CA ALA A 29 12.94 -3.07 4.22
C ALA A 29 12.27 -4.06 3.24
N GLY A 30 12.25 -5.35 3.62
CA GLY A 30 11.35 -6.33 3.02
C GLY A 30 9.90 -6.13 3.46
N VAL A 31 9.04 -7.13 3.25
CA VAL A 31 7.60 -7.04 3.60
C VAL A 31 7.40 -6.71 5.09
N ALA A 32 8.10 -7.41 5.98
CA ALA A 32 8.03 -7.17 7.42
C ALA A 32 8.56 -5.78 7.81
N GLY A 33 9.68 -5.35 7.22
CA GLY A 33 10.28 -4.04 7.45
C GLY A 33 9.36 -2.90 7.02
N LEU A 34 8.80 -2.96 5.80
CA LEU A 34 7.86 -1.95 5.31
C LEU A 34 6.58 -1.89 6.15
N ALA A 35 6.06 -3.04 6.62
CA ALA A 35 4.95 -3.08 7.55
C ALA A 35 5.30 -2.42 8.90
N ALA A 36 6.51 -2.65 9.42
CA ALA A 36 6.99 -1.99 10.63
C ALA A 36 7.15 -0.48 10.45
N ILE A 37 7.65 -0.02 9.30
CA ILE A 37 7.78 1.40 8.96
C ILE A 37 6.40 2.07 8.91
N GLY A 38 5.45 1.49 8.18
CA GLY A 38 4.09 2.01 8.07
C GLY A 38 3.39 2.06 9.43
N ALA A 39 3.51 1.00 10.23
CA ALA A 39 2.91 0.96 11.57
C ALA A 39 3.52 2.00 12.51
N ALA A 40 4.86 2.08 12.60
CA ALA A 40 5.54 3.04 13.47
C ALA A 40 5.28 4.49 13.04
N GLY A 41 5.31 4.78 11.74
CA GLY A 41 5.01 6.09 11.18
C GLY A 41 3.57 6.51 11.45
N SER A 42 2.59 5.59 11.30
CA SER A 42 1.18 5.86 11.62
C SER A 42 0.93 6.18 13.11
N MET A 43 1.80 5.68 14.00
CA MET A 43 1.78 5.99 15.44
C MET A 43 2.53 7.30 15.77
N GLY A 44 3.04 8.03 14.78
CA GLY A 44 3.68 9.34 14.95
C GLY A 44 5.15 9.29 15.39
N ALA A 45 5.81 8.14 15.26
CA ALA A 45 7.25 8.04 15.45
C ALA A 45 8.03 8.56 14.24
N ILE A 46 9.26 9.00 14.47
CA ILE A 46 10.23 9.25 13.38
C ILE A 46 10.83 7.91 13.01
N VAL A 47 10.62 7.48 11.77
CA VAL A 47 11.13 6.19 11.28
C VAL A 47 12.31 6.41 10.36
N ARG A 48 13.41 5.74 10.66
CA ARG A 48 14.57 5.58 9.79
C ARG A 48 14.66 4.13 9.36
N ALA A 49 15.08 3.85 8.13
CA ALA A 49 15.24 2.49 7.67
C ALA A 49 16.43 2.34 6.75
N THR A 50 16.96 1.12 6.68
CA THR A 50 18.08 0.78 5.81
C THR A 50 17.92 -0.63 5.26
N ASP A 51 18.40 -0.84 4.05
CA ASP A 51 18.40 -2.11 3.34
C ASP A 51 19.59 -2.09 2.35
N PRO A 52 20.19 -3.23 2.02
CA PRO A 52 21.20 -3.28 0.96
C PRO A 52 20.65 -2.99 -0.44
N ARG A 53 19.34 -3.18 -0.67
CA ARG A 53 18.73 -2.98 -1.99
C ARG A 53 18.34 -1.52 -2.19
N PRO A 54 18.88 -0.81 -3.20
CA PRO A 54 18.57 0.60 -3.43
C PRO A 54 17.11 0.86 -3.82
N GLU A 55 16.44 -0.09 -4.50
CA GLU A 55 15.07 0.07 -5.00
C GLU A 55 14.01 0.22 -3.90
N VAL A 56 14.32 -0.19 -2.67
CA VAL A 56 13.39 -0.05 -1.53
C VAL A 56 13.40 1.36 -0.93
N ALA A 57 14.39 2.20 -1.26
CA ALA A 57 14.51 3.54 -0.72
C ALA A 57 13.27 4.42 -1.03
N ASP A 58 12.75 4.31 -2.24
CA ASP A 58 11.53 5.01 -2.64
C ASP A 58 10.30 4.48 -1.89
N GLN A 59 10.25 3.18 -1.58
CA GLN A 59 9.17 2.58 -0.80
C GLN A 59 9.19 3.09 0.65
N VAL A 60 10.37 3.13 1.27
CA VAL A 60 10.57 3.70 2.61
C VAL A 60 10.12 5.15 2.66
N LYS A 61 10.53 5.96 1.68
CA LYS A 61 10.15 7.37 1.57
C LYS A 61 8.64 7.55 1.37
N SER A 62 8.01 6.69 0.57
CA SER A 62 6.55 6.74 0.33
C SER A 62 5.72 6.48 1.60
N LEU A 63 6.27 5.74 2.56
CA LEU A 63 5.68 5.48 3.88
C LEU A 63 6.05 6.56 4.92
N GLY A 64 6.76 7.61 4.52
CA GLY A 64 7.17 8.70 5.40
C GLY A 64 8.43 8.40 6.24
N GLY A 65 9.15 7.32 5.93
CA GLY A 65 10.43 7.00 6.56
C GLY A 65 11.62 7.71 5.91
N GLU A 66 12.68 7.90 6.67
CA GLU A 66 13.99 8.35 6.18
C GLU A 66 14.85 7.14 5.81
N TYR A 67 15.34 7.09 4.56
CA TYR A 67 16.24 6.03 4.12
C TYR A 67 17.70 6.36 4.45
N LEU A 68 18.36 5.47 5.18
CA LEU A 68 19.77 5.58 5.54
C LEU A 68 20.62 4.73 4.58
N TYR A 69 21.43 5.40 3.77
CA TYR A 69 22.37 4.76 2.86
C TYR A 69 23.64 4.36 3.62
N VAL A 70 23.99 3.08 3.59
CA VAL A 70 25.33 2.60 3.99
C VAL A 70 26.37 3.04 2.96
N ASP A 71 26.01 2.93 1.69
CA ASP A 71 26.77 3.42 0.55
C ASP A 71 25.79 3.86 -0.55
N LYS A 72 25.98 5.07 -1.10
CA LYS A 72 25.17 5.55 -2.22
C LYS A 72 25.63 4.99 -3.57
N GLU A 73 26.86 4.46 -3.64
CA GLU A 73 27.52 4.06 -4.89
C GLU A 73 27.59 2.54 -5.07
N ALA A 74 27.52 1.74 -4.01
CA ALA A 74 27.55 0.26 -4.04
C ALA A 74 26.18 -0.41 -4.26
N ALA A 75 25.30 0.22 -5.03
CA ALA A 75 23.94 -0.24 -5.32
C ALA A 75 23.94 -1.61 -6.06
N GLU A 76 23.53 -2.68 -5.38
CA GLU A 76 23.34 -4.00 -6.02
C GLU A 76 21.88 -4.22 -6.43
N VAL A 77 21.66 -4.51 -7.72
CA VAL A 77 20.36 -4.98 -8.24
C VAL A 77 20.37 -6.51 -8.23
N SER A 78 19.58 -7.12 -7.34
CA SER A 78 19.41 -8.57 -7.31
C SER A 78 18.44 -9.05 -8.41
N ALA A 79 18.79 -10.10 -9.14
CA ALA A 79 17.92 -10.68 -10.18
C ALA A 79 16.65 -11.35 -9.60
N THR A 80 16.69 -11.73 -8.32
CA THR A 80 15.61 -12.47 -7.63
C THR A 80 14.80 -11.60 -6.65
N GLY A 81 15.16 -10.34 -6.47
CA GLY A 81 14.56 -9.44 -5.45
C GLY A 81 15.06 -9.66 -4.02
N TYR A 82 15.93 -10.65 -3.78
CA TYR A 82 16.55 -10.94 -2.48
C TYR A 82 17.98 -10.38 -2.37
N ALA A 83 18.33 -9.85 -1.20
CA ALA A 83 19.68 -9.33 -0.93
C ALA A 83 20.77 -10.42 -0.99
N LYS A 84 21.94 -10.07 -1.53
CA LYS A 84 23.17 -10.90 -1.50
C LYS A 84 24.08 -10.48 -0.34
N GLU A 85 25.08 -11.32 -0.06
CA GLU A 85 26.10 -11.05 0.96
C GLU A 85 27.07 -9.97 0.48
N MET A 86 27.19 -8.88 1.24
CA MET A 86 27.99 -7.70 0.86
C MET A 86 29.47 -7.88 1.23
N GLY A 87 30.35 -7.16 0.52
CA GLY A 87 31.80 -7.15 0.79
C GLY A 87 32.18 -6.56 2.15
N GLU A 88 33.41 -6.81 2.60
CA GLU A 88 33.90 -6.40 3.93
C GLU A 88 33.85 -4.88 4.17
N ASP A 89 34.16 -4.06 3.16
CA ASP A 89 34.09 -2.59 3.28
C ASP A 89 32.66 -2.08 3.51
N TYR A 90 31.67 -2.73 2.90
CA TYR A 90 30.27 -2.43 3.14
C TYR A 90 29.87 -2.79 4.58
N LYS A 91 30.26 -3.98 5.06
CA LYS A 91 29.97 -4.43 6.44
C LYS A 91 30.56 -3.49 7.49
N VAL A 92 31.76 -2.96 7.26
CA VAL A 92 32.39 -1.98 8.17
C VAL A 92 31.58 -0.69 8.24
N ARG A 93 31.18 -0.14 7.08
CA ARG A 93 30.36 1.09 7.02
C ARG A 93 28.95 0.87 7.58
N GLU A 94 28.39 -0.30 7.32
CA GLU A 94 27.12 -0.74 7.85
C GLU A 94 27.16 -0.81 9.38
N ALA A 95 28.18 -1.46 9.95
CA ALA A 95 28.37 -1.53 11.39
C ALA A 95 28.56 -0.14 12.02
N ALA A 96 29.30 0.76 11.37
CA ALA A 96 29.47 2.14 11.83
C ALA A 96 28.14 2.91 11.84
N LEU A 97 27.33 2.77 10.78
CA LEU A 97 26.00 3.36 10.71
C LEU A 97 25.11 2.84 11.85
N TYR A 98 25.09 1.53 12.11
CA TYR A 98 24.28 0.95 13.18
C TYR A 98 24.75 1.39 14.57
N ALA A 99 26.07 1.48 14.80
CA ALA A 99 26.60 1.99 16.06
C ALA A 99 26.18 3.44 16.32
N GLU A 100 26.25 4.30 15.30
CA GLU A 100 25.79 5.69 15.39
C GLU A 100 24.28 5.76 15.66
N GLN A 101 23.48 5.02 14.90
CA GLN A 101 22.03 5.05 15.05
C GLN A 101 21.57 4.45 16.38
N ALA A 102 22.20 3.37 16.87
CA ALA A 102 21.84 2.72 18.13
C ALA A 102 21.89 3.69 19.33
N GLY A 103 22.86 4.61 19.36
CA GLY A 103 22.94 5.64 20.40
C GLY A 103 21.84 6.71 20.34
N ASP A 104 21.29 6.98 19.15
CA ASP A 104 20.27 8.02 18.94
C ASP A 104 18.83 7.50 19.02
N VAL A 105 18.55 6.29 18.50
CA VAL A 105 17.20 5.76 18.38
C VAL A 105 16.71 5.12 19.68
N ASP A 106 15.38 5.05 19.83
CA ASP A 106 14.75 4.46 21.02
C ASP A 106 14.29 3.01 20.77
N ILE A 107 14.01 2.67 19.51
CA ILE A 107 13.53 1.35 19.10
C ILE A 107 14.26 0.88 17.85
N ILE A 108 14.69 -0.38 17.83
CA ILE A 108 15.25 -1.03 16.65
C ILE A 108 14.38 -2.24 16.29
N VAL A 109 14.01 -2.37 15.02
CA VAL A 109 13.34 -3.55 14.47
C VAL A 109 14.24 -4.17 13.42
N THR A 110 14.68 -5.41 13.63
CA THR A 110 15.56 -6.12 12.70
C THR A 110 14.79 -7.20 11.97
N THR A 111 14.94 -7.23 10.64
CA THR A 111 14.20 -8.13 9.73
C THR A 111 15.10 -8.79 8.68
N ALA A 112 16.42 -8.67 8.83
CA ALA A 112 17.37 -9.13 7.85
C ALA A 112 17.50 -10.65 7.91
N LEU A 113 16.95 -11.33 6.90
CA LEU A 113 16.96 -12.79 6.81
C LEU A 113 17.23 -13.24 5.38
N ILE A 114 18.23 -14.12 5.22
CA ILE A 114 18.54 -14.79 3.95
C ILE A 114 18.02 -16.22 4.05
N PRO A 115 17.11 -16.66 3.15
CA PRO A 115 16.60 -18.02 3.15
C PRO A 115 17.72 -19.07 3.10
N GLY A 116 17.62 -20.10 3.95
CA GLY A 116 18.59 -21.20 4.00
C GLY A 116 19.91 -20.89 4.70
N ARG A 117 20.10 -19.67 5.21
CA ARG A 117 21.29 -19.29 6.01
C ARG A 117 20.89 -18.81 7.41
N PRO A 118 21.82 -18.89 8.38
CA PRO A 118 21.65 -18.20 9.65
C PRO A 118 21.47 -16.70 9.45
N ALA A 119 20.70 -16.06 10.33
CA ALA A 119 20.55 -14.61 10.34
C ALA A 119 21.91 -13.94 10.61
N PRO A 120 22.29 -12.90 9.85
CA PRO A 120 23.52 -12.17 10.12
C PRO A 120 23.42 -11.44 11.47
N ARG A 121 24.48 -11.49 12.27
CA ARG A 121 24.60 -10.70 13.50
C ARG A 121 24.94 -9.26 13.12
N ILE A 122 23.97 -8.37 13.27
CA ILE A 122 24.05 -6.98 12.82
C ILE A 122 24.21 -6.03 14.01
N ILE A 123 23.42 -6.22 15.06
CA ILE A 123 23.44 -5.38 16.26
C ILE A 123 24.24 -6.10 17.34
N THR A 124 25.44 -5.60 17.65
CA THR A 124 26.36 -6.19 18.63
C THR A 124 25.98 -5.83 20.06
N ALA A 125 26.51 -6.57 21.05
CA ALA A 125 26.29 -6.27 22.47
C ALA A 125 26.69 -4.83 22.84
N ASP A 126 27.77 -4.31 22.27
CA ASP A 126 28.22 -2.93 22.50
C ASP A 126 27.24 -1.90 21.95
N MET A 127 26.63 -2.17 20.79
CA MET A 127 25.58 -1.31 20.22
C MET A 127 24.32 -1.34 21.08
N VAL A 128 23.95 -2.52 21.63
CA VAL A 128 22.84 -2.62 22.59
C VAL A 128 23.16 -1.85 23.88
N ALA A 129 24.39 -1.96 24.37
CA ALA A 129 24.87 -1.28 25.57
C ALA A 129 24.87 0.25 25.42
N SER A 130 25.11 0.78 24.21
CA SER A 130 25.11 2.22 23.92
C SER A 130 23.70 2.83 23.79
N MET A 131 22.65 1.99 23.67
CA MET A 131 21.28 2.47 23.62
C MET A 131 20.84 3.07 24.96
N LYS A 132 19.86 3.97 24.89
CA LYS A 132 19.23 4.57 26.08
C LYS A 132 18.53 3.51 26.94
N PRO A 133 18.56 3.62 28.27
CA PRO A 133 17.74 2.77 29.14
C PRO A 133 16.25 2.89 28.81
N GLY A 134 15.57 1.74 28.79
CA GLY A 134 14.17 1.61 28.38
C GLY A 134 13.95 1.52 26.87
N SER A 135 15.02 1.55 26.05
CA SER A 135 14.92 1.24 24.62
C SER A 135 14.46 -0.20 24.37
N VAL A 136 13.89 -0.44 23.20
CA VAL A 136 13.34 -1.75 22.83
C VAL A 136 13.89 -2.21 21.49
N ILE A 137 14.36 -3.45 21.43
CA ILE A 137 14.77 -4.11 20.19
C ILE A 137 13.78 -5.22 19.88
N VAL A 138 13.32 -5.32 18.63
CA VAL A 138 12.50 -6.43 18.13
C VAL A 138 13.31 -7.18 17.09
N ASP A 139 13.69 -8.42 17.41
CA ASP A 139 14.44 -9.31 16.52
C ASP A 139 13.50 -10.28 15.82
N MET A 140 13.06 -9.93 14.61
CA MET A 140 12.16 -10.79 13.82
C MET A 140 12.89 -11.98 13.19
N ALA A 141 14.23 -12.01 13.25
CA ALA A 141 15.06 -13.10 12.74
C ALA A 141 15.46 -14.11 13.84
N ALA A 142 14.92 -13.99 15.06
CA ALA A 142 15.25 -14.82 16.21
C ALA A 142 15.18 -16.33 15.94
N ALA A 143 14.21 -16.78 15.13
CA ALA A 143 14.06 -18.20 14.76
C ALA A 143 15.32 -18.78 14.09
N ASN A 144 16.02 -17.95 13.30
CA ASN A 144 17.16 -18.33 12.45
C ASN A 144 18.52 -17.87 13.03
N GLY A 145 18.57 -17.56 14.33
CA GLY A 145 19.80 -17.15 15.03
C GLY A 145 19.73 -15.74 15.59
N GLY A 146 18.88 -14.87 15.03
CA GLY A 146 18.69 -13.49 15.45
C GLY A 146 19.71 -12.52 14.87
N ASN A 147 19.26 -11.31 14.54
CA ASN A 147 20.13 -10.23 14.11
C ASN A 147 20.84 -9.52 15.27
N VAL A 148 20.38 -9.73 16.50
CA VAL A 148 20.80 -8.97 17.68
C VAL A 148 21.51 -9.89 18.66
N GLU A 149 22.69 -9.49 19.12
CA GLU A 149 23.41 -10.20 20.17
C GLU A 149 22.65 -10.10 21.51
N GLY A 150 22.52 -11.21 22.22
CA GLY A 150 21.66 -11.31 23.41
C GLY A 150 20.21 -11.68 23.13
N THR A 151 19.79 -11.84 21.86
CA THR A 151 18.47 -12.41 21.54
C THR A 151 18.33 -13.83 22.07
N VAL A 152 17.29 -14.06 22.87
CA VAL A 152 16.88 -15.39 23.34
C VAL A 152 15.56 -15.74 22.66
N LYS A 153 15.52 -16.91 22.01
CA LYS A 153 14.33 -17.39 21.30
C LYS A 153 13.13 -17.47 22.25
N ASP A 154 11.99 -16.98 21.77
CA ASP A 154 10.69 -17.01 22.45
C ASP A 154 10.62 -16.24 23.77
N GLN A 155 11.58 -15.35 24.01
CA GLN A 155 11.64 -14.55 25.23
C GLN A 155 11.76 -13.05 24.90
N ALA A 156 11.30 -12.24 25.86
CA ALA A 156 11.68 -10.84 25.96
C ALA A 156 12.63 -10.72 27.16
N VAL A 157 13.90 -10.39 26.88
CA VAL A 157 14.94 -10.28 27.90
C VAL A 157 15.29 -8.82 28.13
N VAL A 158 15.58 -8.45 29.37
CA VAL A 158 16.05 -7.11 29.73
C VAL A 158 17.55 -7.21 30.01
N THR A 159 18.33 -6.39 29.34
CA THR A 159 19.79 -6.30 29.53
C THR A 159 20.15 -5.51 30.79
N ASP A 160 21.40 -5.60 31.22
CA ASP A 160 21.89 -4.86 32.40
C ASP A 160 21.76 -3.34 32.27
N ASN A 161 21.85 -2.79 31.05
CA ASN A 161 21.63 -1.36 30.77
C ASN A 161 20.14 -0.99 30.58
N GLY A 162 19.21 -1.92 30.81
CA GLY A 162 17.77 -1.68 30.78
C GLY A 162 17.14 -1.65 29.39
N VAL A 163 17.77 -2.25 28.37
CA VAL A 163 17.20 -2.41 27.03
C VAL A 163 16.41 -3.71 26.99
N THR A 164 15.22 -3.69 26.40
CA THR A 164 14.41 -4.91 26.23
C THR A 164 14.61 -5.48 24.83
N ILE A 165 15.12 -6.71 24.72
CA ILE A 165 15.27 -7.44 23.46
C ILE A 165 14.14 -8.46 23.34
N ILE A 166 13.29 -8.32 22.32
CA ILE A 166 12.15 -9.19 22.04
C ILE A 166 12.52 -10.18 20.93
N GLY A 167 12.62 -11.46 21.26
CA GLY A 167 13.01 -12.56 20.37
C GLY A 167 11.92 -13.60 20.11
N TYR A 168 10.64 -13.20 20.11
CA TYR A 168 9.53 -14.12 19.84
C TYR A 168 9.56 -14.68 18.42
N THR A 169 9.42 -16.00 18.28
CA THR A 169 9.43 -16.67 16.96
C THR A 169 8.02 -16.85 16.37
N ASP A 170 6.98 -16.61 17.16
CA ASP A 170 5.57 -16.82 16.85
C ASP A 170 4.78 -15.53 16.60
N LEU A 171 5.43 -14.47 16.07
CA LEU A 171 4.82 -13.14 15.93
C LEU A 171 3.46 -13.14 15.18
N ALA A 172 3.31 -13.96 14.15
CA ALA A 172 2.03 -14.12 13.44
C ALA A 172 0.96 -14.80 14.32
N GLY A 173 1.36 -15.75 15.17
CA GLY A 173 0.49 -16.40 16.15
C GLY A 173 -0.06 -15.45 17.23
N ARG A 174 0.57 -14.29 17.41
CA ARG A 174 0.14 -13.23 18.32
C ARG A 174 -0.87 -12.26 17.70
N LEU A 175 -1.16 -12.40 16.40
CA LEU A 175 -2.34 -11.83 15.73
C LEU A 175 -3.16 -12.96 15.06
N PRO A 176 -3.68 -13.92 15.84
CA PRO A 176 -4.15 -15.20 15.29
C PRO A 176 -5.36 -15.04 14.36
N ALA A 177 -6.27 -14.11 14.64
CA ALA A 177 -7.44 -13.87 13.79
C ALA A 177 -7.03 -13.36 12.39
N THR A 178 -6.18 -12.34 12.34
CA THR A 178 -5.69 -11.76 11.08
C THR A 178 -4.82 -12.76 10.32
N ALA A 179 -3.90 -13.45 11.02
CA ALA A 179 -3.05 -14.47 10.42
C ALA A 179 -3.88 -15.61 9.81
N SER A 180 -4.91 -16.10 10.51
CA SER A 180 -5.81 -17.15 10.02
C SER A 180 -6.59 -16.70 8.79
N GLN A 181 -7.11 -15.47 8.79
CA GLN A 181 -7.86 -14.93 7.65
C GLN A 181 -6.99 -14.79 6.40
N LEU A 182 -5.78 -14.25 6.53
CA LEU A 182 -4.86 -14.06 5.40
C LEU A 182 -4.33 -15.40 4.90
N TYR A 183 -3.96 -16.31 5.80
CA TYR A 183 -3.52 -17.65 5.43
C TYR A 183 -4.64 -18.45 4.73
N GLY A 184 -5.86 -18.42 5.27
CA GLY A 184 -7.03 -19.03 4.64
C GLY A 184 -7.32 -18.44 3.25
N THR A 185 -7.13 -17.12 3.08
CA THR A 185 -7.26 -16.48 1.76
C THR A 185 -6.21 -16.98 0.77
N ASN A 186 -4.96 -17.19 1.22
CA ASN A 186 -3.91 -17.79 0.37
C ASN A 186 -4.27 -19.22 -0.04
N LEU A 187 -4.82 -20.03 0.87
CA LEU A 187 -5.31 -21.38 0.55
C LEU A 187 -6.46 -21.34 -0.46
N VAL A 188 -7.42 -20.43 -0.30
CA VAL A 188 -8.50 -20.25 -1.27
C VAL A 188 -7.97 -19.86 -2.65
N ASN A 189 -6.97 -18.99 -2.71
CA ASN A 189 -6.36 -18.60 -3.99
C ASN A 189 -5.58 -19.74 -4.64
N LEU A 190 -4.87 -20.55 -3.85
CA LEU A 190 -4.23 -21.77 -4.32
C LEU A 190 -5.27 -22.77 -4.84
N LEU A 191 -6.36 -22.99 -4.11
CA LEU A 191 -7.43 -23.90 -4.54
C LEU A 191 -8.10 -23.42 -5.83
N LYS A 192 -8.32 -22.11 -6.02
CA LYS A 192 -8.82 -21.57 -7.30
C LYS A 192 -7.91 -21.89 -8.48
N LEU A 193 -6.59 -21.85 -8.26
CA LEU A 193 -5.61 -22.22 -9.29
C LEU A 193 -5.67 -23.72 -9.61
N LEU A 194 -5.86 -24.55 -8.57
CA LEU A 194 -5.92 -26.00 -8.66
C LEU A 194 -7.27 -26.53 -9.16
N THR A 195 -8.35 -25.75 -9.08
CA THR A 195 -9.70 -26.12 -9.53
C THR A 195 -10.24 -25.08 -10.53
N PRO A 196 -9.65 -24.95 -11.74
CA PRO A 196 -9.97 -23.87 -12.68
C PRO A 196 -11.45 -23.87 -13.10
N GLU A 197 -12.06 -25.04 -13.23
CA GLU A 197 -13.47 -25.22 -13.61
C GLU A 197 -14.45 -25.01 -12.44
N LYS A 198 -13.95 -24.77 -11.22
CA LYS A 198 -14.76 -24.55 -10.00
C LYS A 198 -15.73 -25.70 -9.67
N ASP A 199 -15.41 -26.90 -10.12
CA ASP A 199 -16.18 -28.14 -9.96
C ASP A 199 -15.74 -28.97 -8.74
N GLY A 200 -14.71 -28.49 -8.02
CA GLY A 200 -14.11 -29.21 -6.90
C GLY A 200 -13.17 -30.35 -7.32
N GLN A 201 -12.89 -30.50 -8.63
CA GLN A 201 -11.91 -31.46 -9.13
C GLN A 201 -10.53 -30.82 -9.20
N LEU A 202 -9.57 -31.48 -8.56
CA LEU A 202 -8.21 -30.98 -8.42
C LEU A 202 -7.41 -31.34 -9.68
N THR A 203 -6.90 -30.31 -10.37
CA THR A 203 -6.04 -30.46 -11.55
C THR A 203 -4.64 -29.95 -11.19
N LEU A 204 -3.64 -30.85 -11.26
CA LEU A 204 -2.23 -30.52 -11.08
C LEU A 204 -1.53 -30.43 -12.43
N ASP A 205 -1.39 -29.20 -12.91
CA ASP A 205 -0.67 -28.85 -14.13
C ASP A 205 0.78 -28.47 -13.79
N PHE A 206 1.76 -29.26 -14.23
CA PHE A 206 3.18 -28.99 -13.97
C PHE A 206 3.80 -28.02 -14.99
N GLU A 207 3.04 -27.60 -16.02
CA GLU A 207 3.42 -26.47 -16.87
C GLU A 207 3.14 -25.13 -16.17
N ASP A 208 2.21 -25.10 -15.21
CA ASP A 208 2.04 -23.96 -14.31
C ASP A 208 3.19 -23.93 -13.30
N VAL A 209 4.04 -22.89 -13.41
CA VAL A 209 5.23 -22.71 -12.58
C VAL A 209 4.91 -22.62 -11.08
N VAL A 210 3.73 -22.11 -10.69
CA VAL A 210 3.31 -22.01 -9.30
C VAL A 210 2.94 -23.39 -8.78
N GLN A 211 2.13 -24.15 -9.53
CA GLN A 211 1.73 -25.50 -9.17
C GLN A 211 2.93 -26.45 -9.10
N ARG A 212 3.85 -26.37 -10.07
CA ARG A 212 5.09 -27.13 -10.07
C ARG A 212 5.98 -26.78 -8.87
N SER A 213 6.07 -25.50 -8.50
CA SER A 213 6.94 -25.04 -7.42
C SER A 213 6.41 -25.38 -6.03
N VAL A 214 5.09 -25.31 -5.81
CA VAL A 214 4.46 -25.60 -4.52
C VAL A 214 4.31 -27.10 -4.25
N THR A 215 4.21 -27.93 -5.29
CA THR A 215 4.07 -29.38 -5.17
C THR A 215 5.43 -30.02 -4.90
N VAL A 216 5.66 -30.49 -3.67
CA VAL A 216 6.93 -31.12 -3.23
C VAL A 216 6.91 -32.66 -3.30
N VAL A 217 5.72 -33.26 -3.32
CA VAL A 217 5.50 -34.71 -3.47
C VAL A 217 4.26 -34.93 -4.34
N ARG A 218 4.32 -35.88 -5.28
CA ARG A 218 3.20 -36.31 -6.12
C ARG A 218 3.24 -37.82 -6.28
N ASP A 219 2.12 -38.50 -6.01
CA ASP A 219 1.99 -39.95 -6.16
C ASP A 219 3.08 -40.78 -5.45
N GLY A 220 3.58 -40.27 -4.31
CA GLY A 220 4.65 -40.88 -3.53
C GLY A 220 6.07 -40.52 -3.98
N GLU A 221 6.24 -39.81 -5.10
CA GLU A 221 7.53 -39.36 -5.61
C GLU A 221 7.84 -37.93 -5.17
N VAL A 222 9.09 -37.68 -4.78
CA VAL A 222 9.56 -36.34 -4.41
C VAL A 222 9.79 -35.52 -5.66
N THR A 223 9.13 -34.37 -5.76
CA THR A 223 9.24 -33.42 -6.88
C THR A 223 10.09 -32.20 -6.55
N TRP A 224 10.63 -32.10 -5.33
CA TRP A 224 11.58 -31.07 -4.92
C TRP A 224 13.04 -31.46 -5.26
N PRO A 225 13.90 -30.53 -5.69
CA PRO A 225 13.67 -29.10 -5.90
C PRO A 225 12.96 -28.80 -7.24
N PRO A 226 12.16 -27.72 -7.33
CA PRO A 226 11.61 -27.29 -8.59
C PRO A 226 12.74 -26.78 -9.52
N PRO A 227 12.55 -26.89 -10.85
CA PRO A 227 13.48 -26.26 -11.78
C PRO A 227 13.57 -24.75 -11.49
N PRO A 228 14.74 -24.11 -11.69
CA PRO A 228 14.88 -22.68 -11.50
C PRO A 228 13.82 -21.94 -12.32
N VAL A 229 12.94 -21.22 -11.63
CA VAL A 229 12.00 -20.35 -12.31
C VAL A 229 12.83 -19.21 -12.87
N GLN A 230 13.00 -19.21 -14.19
CA GLN A 230 13.40 -18.01 -14.89
C GLN A 230 12.21 -17.05 -14.79
N VAL A 231 12.10 -16.37 -13.66
CA VAL A 231 11.51 -15.04 -13.68
C VAL A 231 12.39 -14.29 -14.65
N SER A 232 11.91 -14.15 -15.89
CA SER A 232 12.41 -13.14 -16.79
C SER A 232 12.54 -11.90 -15.91
N ALA A 233 13.77 -11.43 -15.73
CA ALA A 233 14.09 -10.33 -14.83
C ALA A 233 13.01 -9.25 -14.97
N ALA A 234 12.75 -8.47 -13.90
CA ALA A 234 12.26 -7.11 -14.11
C ALA A 234 13.01 -6.56 -15.32
N PRO A 235 12.31 -6.21 -16.43
CA PRO A 235 12.89 -6.31 -17.76
C PRO A 235 14.26 -5.65 -17.79
N ALA A 236 15.30 -6.46 -18.03
CA ALA A 236 16.59 -5.92 -18.36
C ALA A 236 16.37 -4.95 -19.52
N ALA A 237 16.80 -3.71 -19.32
CA ALA A 237 16.78 -2.70 -20.35
C ALA A 237 17.67 -3.18 -21.51
N GLY A 238 17.08 -3.93 -22.44
CA GLY A 238 17.83 -4.60 -23.50
C GLY A 238 17.05 -5.72 -24.16
N GLY A 239 16.17 -5.33 -25.10
CA GLY A 239 15.74 -6.18 -26.22
C GLY A 239 14.47 -7.01 -26.00
N ALA A 240 13.29 -6.39 -26.15
CA ALA A 240 12.04 -7.11 -26.35
C ALA A 240 11.46 -6.75 -27.73
N VAL A 241 11.27 -7.78 -28.56
CA VAL A 241 10.40 -7.76 -29.74
C VAL A 241 8.96 -7.91 -29.25
N ALA A 242 8.08 -7.02 -29.67
CA ALA A 242 6.74 -6.82 -29.12
C ALA A 242 5.70 -7.79 -29.68
N GLN A 243 4.93 -8.46 -28.81
CA GLN A 243 3.56 -8.88 -29.08
C GLN A 243 2.61 -8.25 -28.05
N GLU A 244 1.45 -7.86 -28.55
CA GLU A 244 0.54 -6.83 -28.03
C GLU A 244 -0.34 -7.32 -26.87
N ASN A 245 -0.12 -6.77 -25.67
CA ASN A 245 -1.15 -6.50 -24.67
C ASN A 245 -1.21 -4.97 -24.50
N PRO A 246 -2.39 -4.39 -24.16
CA PRO A 246 -2.75 -3.03 -24.51
C PRO A 246 -1.78 -2.01 -23.91
N VAL A 247 -1.03 -1.40 -24.82
CA VAL A 247 -0.15 -0.23 -24.67
C VAL A 247 -0.44 0.50 -23.35
N ALA A 248 0.46 0.36 -22.37
CA ALA A 248 0.65 1.40 -21.38
C ALA A 248 0.80 2.70 -22.17
N LYS A 249 -0.26 3.52 -22.15
CA LYS A 249 -0.34 4.73 -22.96
C LYS A 249 0.98 5.46 -22.76
N PRO A 250 1.72 5.79 -23.85
CA PRO A 250 2.91 6.59 -23.72
C PRO A 250 2.52 7.79 -22.87
N ALA A 251 3.35 8.19 -21.91
CA ALA A 251 3.17 9.47 -21.22
C ALA A 251 2.93 10.49 -22.33
N LYS A 252 1.67 10.92 -22.48
CA LYS A 252 1.25 11.67 -23.66
C LYS A 252 2.13 12.89 -23.65
N LYS A 253 3.02 13.02 -24.64
CA LYS A 253 3.67 14.32 -24.92
C LYS A 253 2.53 15.34 -24.84
N PRO A 254 2.61 16.35 -23.96
CA PRO A 254 1.52 17.27 -23.78
C PRO A 254 1.14 17.78 -25.18
N MET A 255 -0.14 17.61 -25.54
CA MET A 255 -0.60 17.94 -26.88
C MET A 255 -0.15 19.36 -27.21
N THR A 256 0.47 19.56 -28.37
CA THR A 256 0.83 20.90 -28.83
C THR A 256 -0.41 21.79 -28.79
N THR A 257 -0.25 23.05 -28.37
CA THR A 257 -1.36 23.98 -28.13
C THR A 257 -2.31 24.05 -29.34
N ALA A 258 -1.75 24.00 -30.56
CA ALA A 258 -2.51 23.94 -31.81
C ALA A 258 -3.40 22.68 -31.94
N ARG A 259 -2.87 21.49 -31.58
CA ARG A 259 -3.65 20.24 -31.63
C ARG A 259 -4.71 20.20 -30.54
N ARG A 260 -4.44 20.77 -29.35
CA ARG A 260 -5.42 20.88 -28.27
C ARG A 260 -6.57 21.82 -28.66
N LEU A 261 -6.26 23.01 -29.19
CA LEU A 261 -7.27 23.94 -29.71
C LEU A 261 -8.08 23.31 -30.85
N GLY A 262 -7.42 22.67 -31.80
CA GLY A 262 -8.09 22.02 -32.93
C GLY A 262 -9.11 20.95 -32.47
N LEU A 263 -8.74 20.12 -31.50
CA LEU A 263 -9.63 19.09 -30.95
C LEU A 263 -10.80 19.69 -30.17
N THR A 264 -10.58 20.78 -29.40
CA THR A 264 -11.66 21.46 -28.68
C THR A 264 -12.63 22.15 -29.62
N PHE A 265 -12.15 22.81 -30.67
CA PHE A 265 -13.02 23.45 -31.66
C PHE A 265 -13.80 22.42 -32.50
N ALA A 266 -13.19 21.29 -32.83
CA ALA A 266 -13.88 20.19 -33.51
C ALA A 266 -14.99 19.57 -32.63
N ALA A 267 -14.72 19.34 -31.34
CA ALA A 267 -15.73 18.86 -30.40
C ALA A 267 -16.87 19.86 -30.20
N ALA A 268 -16.55 21.16 -30.09
CA ALA A 268 -17.56 22.21 -30.01
C ALA A 268 -18.42 22.26 -31.30
N ALA A 269 -17.80 22.22 -32.48
CA ALA A 269 -18.51 22.21 -33.75
C ALA A 269 -19.43 20.99 -33.90
N ALA A 270 -18.99 19.81 -33.49
CA ALA A 270 -19.81 18.60 -33.47
C ALA A 270 -21.02 18.74 -32.53
N LEU A 271 -20.82 19.32 -31.34
CA LEU A 271 -21.91 19.58 -30.40
C LEU A 271 -22.92 20.60 -30.94
N PHE A 272 -22.46 21.68 -31.57
CA PHE A 272 -23.34 22.66 -32.22
C PHE A 272 -24.08 22.08 -33.44
N ALA A 273 -23.44 21.20 -34.22
CA ALA A 273 -24.08 20.49 -35.31
C ALA A 273 -25.17 19.53 -34.81
N LEU A 274 -24.92 18.80 -33.72
CA LEU A 274 -25.93 17.95 -33.08
C LEU A 274 -27.13 18.75 -32.57
N ILE A 275 -26.90 19.95 -32.00
CA ILE A 275 -27.99 20.84 -31.58
C ILE A 275 -28.78 21.32 -32.80
N ALA A 276 -28.10 21.77 -33.87
CA ALA A 276 -28.74 22.27 -35.08
C ALA A 276 -29.58 21.20 -35.81
N LEU A 277 -29.14 19.94 -35.77
CA LEU A 277 -29.84 18.80 -36.38
C LEU A 277 -30.91 18.18 -35.48
N SER A 278 -31.01 18.61 -34.22
CA SER A 278 -31.95 18.03 -33.25
C SER A 278 -33.39 18.56 -33.42
N PRO A 279 -34.42 17.74 -33.10
CA PRO A 279 -35.81 18.18 -33.06
C PRO A 279 -36.01 19.41 -32.17
N SER A 280 -36.93 20.31 -32.53
CA SER A 280 -37.17 21.58 -31.81
C SER A 280 -37.48 21.39 -30.31
N ALA A 281 -38.13 20.29 -29.95
CA ALA A 281 -38.41 19.93 -28.55
C ALA A 281 -37.15 19.61 -27.72
N LEU A 282 -36.06 19.18 -28.36
CA LEU A 282 -34.80 18.80 -27.70
C LEU A 282 -33.74 19.92 -27.76
N GLN A 283 -33.87 20.88 -28.68
CA GLN A 283 -32.90 21.96 -28.86
C GLN A 283 -32.65 22.75 -27.57
N PHE A 284 -33.71 23.08 -26.84
CA PHE A 284 -33.59 23.80 -25.56
C PHE A 284 -32.83 22.95 -24.52
N HIS A 285 -33.20 21.68 -24.35
CA HIS A 285 -32.55 20.78 -23.39
C HIS A 285 -31.08 20.52 -23.74
N LEU A 286 -30.75 20.35 -25.02
CA LEU A 286 -29.37 20.14 -25.48
C LEU A 286 -28.52 21.40 -25.33
N THR A 287 -29.10 22.59 -25.51
CA THR A 287 -28.40 23.86 -25.26
C THR A 287 -28.07 24.02 -23.77
N VAL A 288 -29.05 23.75 -22.89
CA VAL A 288 -28.81 23.76 -21.44
C VAL A 288 -27.76 22.74 -21.03
N PHE A 289 -27.80 21.53 -21.60
CA PHE A 289 -26.81 20.49 -21.36
C PHE A 289 -25.39 20.92 -21.79
N ALA A 290 -25.24 21.52 -22.98
CA ALA A 290 -23.97 22.01 -23.48
C ALA A 290 -23.36 23.08 -22.57
N LEU A 291 -24.17 24.05 -22.13
CA LEU A 291 -23.74 25.09 -21.19
C LEU A 291 -23.38 24.51 -19.81
N ALA A 292 -24.15 23.53 -19.32
CA ALA A 292 -23.87 22.85 -18.06
C ALA A 292 -22.52 22.11 -18.07
N ILE A 293 -22.11 21.53 -19.20
CA ILE A 293 -20.77 20.91 -19.35
C ILE A 293 -19.67 21.96 -19.16
N VAL A 294 -19.80 23.13 -19.80
CA VAL A 294 -18.82 24.22 -19.68
C VAL A 294 -18.72 24.69 -18.24
N ILE A 295 -19.87 24.95 -17.59
CA ILE A 295 -19.91 25.34 -16.18
C ILE A 295 -19.27 24.27 -15.29
N GLY A 296 -19.62 23.00 -15.49
CA GLY A 296 -19.08 21.88 -14.72
C GLY A 296 -17.56 21.75 -14.83
N TYR A 297 -17.00 21.94 -16.03
CA TYR A 297 -15.55 21.95 -16.25
C TYR A 297 -14.84 23.03 -15.43
N TYR A 298 -15.35 24.26 -15.46
CA TYR A 298 -14.76 25.37 -14.70
C TYR A 298 -14.95 25.24 -13.19
N VAL A 299 -16.09 24.72 -12.73
CA VAL A 299 -16.36 24.55 -11.30
C VAL A 299 -15.46 23.45 -10.71
N ILE A 300 -15.41 22.28 -11.34
CA ILE A 300 -14.63 21.13 -10.83
C ILE A 300 -13.13 21.36 -10.99
N GLY A 301 -12.71 21.98 -12.11
CA GLY A 301 -11.29 22.24 -12.40
C GLY A 301 -10.61 23.18 -11.40
N ASN A 302 -11.37 23.95 -10.63
CA ASN A 302 -10.86 24.92 -9.64
C ASN A 302 -10.98 24.43 -8.18
N VAL A 303 -11.35 23.17 -7.94
CA VAL A 303 -11.42 22.63 -6.57
C VAL A 303 -10.03 22.33 -6.03
N HIS A 304 -9.76 22.79 -4.80
CA HIS A 304 -8.49 22.56 -4.12
C HIS A 304 -8.21 21.05 -3.94
N HIS A 305 -6.97 20.60 -4.12
CA HIS A 305 -6.63 19.17 -4.11
C HIS A 305 -7.04 18.42 -2.84
N ALA A 306 -6.96 19.09 -1.68
CA ALA A 306 -7.39 18.54 -0.39
C ALA A 306 -8.90 18.22 -0.31
N LEU A 307 -9.71 18.75 -1.23
CA LEU A 307 -11.16 18.60 -1.26
C LEU A 307 -11.64 17.62 -2.32
N HIS A 308 -10.76 16.92 -3.05
CA HIS A 308 -11.17 15.96 -4.08
C HIS A 308 -12.01 14.79 -3.50
N THR A 309 -11.66 14.30 -2.31
CA THR A 309 -12.44 13.24 -1.65
C THR A 309 -13.82 13.72 -1.19
N PRO A 310 -13.94 14.87 -0.49
CA PRO A 310 -15.24 15.50 -0.26
C PRO A 310 -16.05 15.78 -1.54
N LEU A 311 -15.38 16.23 -2.61
CA LEU A 311 -16.03 16.51 -3.90
C LEU A 311 -16.65 15.25 -4.50
N MET A 312 -15.94 14.11 -4.46
CA MET A 312 -16.49 12.82 -4.90
C MET A 312 -17.70 12.38 -4.08
N SER A 313 -17.70 12.64 -2.77
CA SER A 313 -18.86 12.36 -1.91
C SER A 313 -20.06 13.26 -2.25
N VAL A 314 -19.81 14.54 -2.57
CA VAL A 314 -20.87 15.48 -3.01
C VAL A 314 -21.45 15.10 -4.37
N THR A 315 -20.61 14.73 -5.35
CA THR A 315 -21.10 14.32 -6.68
C THR A 315 -21.93 13.04 -6.58
N ASN A 316 -21.56 12.12 -5.68
CA ASN A 316 -22.39 10.95 -5.37
C ASN A 316 -23.74 11.36 -4.76
N ALA A 317 -23.78 12.30 -3.82
CA ALA A 317 -25.04 12.81 -3.25
C ALA A 317 -25.94 13.47 -4.31
N ILE A 318 -25.36 14.31 -5.18
CA ILE A 318 -26.06 15.02 -6.27
C ILE A 318 -26.60 14.05 -7.32
N SER A 319 -25.90 12.93 -7.59
CA SER A 319 -26.38 11.91 -8.52
C SER A 319 -27.73 11.29 -8.11
N GLY A 320 -28.13 11.46 -6.83
CA GLY A 320 -29.45 11.15 -6.33
C GLY A 320 -30.61 11.93 -6.97
N ILE A 321 -30.33 12.92 -7.84
CA ILE A 321 -31.33 13.64 -8.65
C ILE A 321 -32.24 12.71 -9.48
N ILE A 322 -31.82 11.46 -9.71
CA ILE A 322 -32.66 10.39 -10.28
C ILE A 322 -33.99 10.22 -9.55
N VAL A 323 -34.09 10.64 -8.28
CA VAL A 323 -35.34 10.67 -7.51
C VAL A 323 -36.43 11.48 -8.21
N VAL A 324 -36.08 12.57 -8.92
CA VAL A 324 -37.04 13.40 -9.67
C VAL A 324 -37.69 12.58 -10.78
N GLY A 325 -36.90 11.80 -11.51
CA GLY A 325 -37.41 10.91 -12.56
C GLY A 325 -38.33 9.83 -12.00
N ALA A 326 -38.00 9.26 -10.83
CA ALA A 326 -38.81 8.25 -10.18
C ALA A 326 -40.13 8.82 -9.60
N LEU A 327 -40.09 10.03 -9.03
CA LEU A 327 -41.29 10.72 -8.52
C LEU A 327 -42.31 10.99 -9.62
N LEU A 328 -41.84 11.32 -10.83
CA LEU A 328 -42.71 11.52 -11.99
C LEU A 328 -43.43 10.24 -12.43
N GLN A 329 -42.94 9.06 -12.06
CA GLN A 329 -43.57 7.78 -12.43
C GLN A 329 -44.66 7.33 -11.44
N ILE A 330 -44.73 7.92 -10.25
CA ILE A 330 -45.79 7.64 -9.29
C ILE A 330 -47.12 8.20 -9.82
N GLY A 331 -48.18 7.39 -9.77
CA GLY A 331 -49.54 7.81 -10.14
C GLY A 331 -50.00 7.43 -11.54
N HIS A 332 -49.17 6.73 -12.34
CA HIS A 332 -49.51 6.31 -13.71
C HIS A 332 -50.38 5.03 -13.81
N GLY A 333 -51.06 4.62 -12.73
CA GLY A 333 -52.05 3.54 -12.74
C GLY A 333 -51.53 2.09 -12.85
N ASN A 334 -50.24 1.89 -13.19
CA ASN A 334 -49.63 0.56 -13.24
C ASN A 334 -48.89 0.24 -11.92
N HIS A 335 -49.33 -0.82 -11.22
CA HIS A 335 -48.76 -1.24 -9.94
C HIS A 335 -47.29 -1.67 -10.05
N VAL A 336 -46.85 -2.22 -11.18
CA VAL A 336 -45.45 -2.63 -11.40
C VAL A 336 -44.55 -1.41 -11.53
N ILE A 337 -44.97 -0.41 -12.32
CA ILE A 337 -44.23 0.84 -12.49
C ILE A 337 -44.16 1.60 -11.16
N THR A 338 -45.26 1.61 -10.40
CA THR A 338 -45.32 2.22 -9.08
C THR A 338 -44.37 1.53 -8.09
N GLY A 339 -44.29 0.19 -8.11
CA GLY A 339 -43.35 -0.57 -7.30
C GLY A 339 -41.89 -0.26 -7.64
N ILE A 340 -41.55 -0.20 -8.94
CA ILE A 340 -40.19 0.15 -9.39
C ILE A 340 -39.84 1.59 -9.01
N ALA A 341 -40.77 2.53 -9.21
CA ALA A 341 -40.60 3.93 -8.84
C ALA A 341 -40.36 4.09 -7.33
N PHE A 342 -41.11 3.35 -6.50
CA PHE A 342 -40.93 3.33 -5.05
C PHE A 342 -39.53 2.85 -4.65
N VAL A 343 -39.05 1.74 -5.22
CA VAL A 343 -37.68 1.23 -4.96
C VAL A 343 -36.63 2.23 -5.44
N ALA A 344 -36.81 2.85 -6.61
CA ALA A 344 -35.90 3.86 -7.13
C ALA A 344 -35.83 5.09 -6.21
N ILE A 345 -36.97 5.55 -5.67
CA ILE A 345 -37.02 6.66 -4.70
C ILE A 345 -36.30 6.29 -3.41
N LEU A 346 -36.50 5.08 -2.91
CA LEU A 346 -35.84 4.59 -1.69
C LEU A 346 -34.31 4.60 -1.87
N LEU A 347 -33.81 3.98 -2.95
CA LEU A 347 -32.38 3.91 -3.24
C LEU A 347 -31.77 5.30 -3.50
N ALA A 348 -32.45 6.14 -4.27
CA ALA A 348 -32.01 7.51 -4.51
C ALA A 348 -31.94 8.33 -3.22
N SER A 349 -32.93 8.16 -2.32
CA SER A 349 -32.94 8.83 -1.01
C SER A 349 -31.76 8.40 -0.15
N ILE A 350 -31.45 7.10 -0.09
CA ILE A 350 -30.26 6.59 0.61
C ILE A 350 -28.99 7.26 0.06
N ASN A 351 -28.88 7.39 -1.26
CA ASN A 351 -27.73 8.02 -1.90
C ASN A 351 -27.60 9.51 -1.56
N VAL A 352 -28.72 10.25 -1.58
CA VAL A 352 -28.77 11.67 -1.19
C VAL A 352 -28.37 11.85 0.27
N PHE A 353 -29.07 11.20 1.20
CA PHE A 353 -28.85 11.38 2.64
C PHE A 353 -27.48 10.86 3.08
N GLY A 354 -27.08 9.67 2.60
CA GLY A 354 -25.78 9.08 2.89
C GLY A 354 -24.63 9.94 2.35
N GLY A 355 -24.72 10.37 1.09
CA GLY A 355 -23.72 11.22 0.46
C GLY A 355 -23.55 12.56 1.17
N PHE A 356 -24.64 13.26 1.52
CA PHE A 356 -24.55 14.53 2.25
C PHE A 356 -24.04 14.36 3.70
N ALA A 357 -24.42 13.28 4.39
CA ALA A 357 -23.94 12.99 5.75
C ALA A 357 -22.43 12.72 5.78
N VAL A 358 -21.93 11.92 4.83
CA VAL A 358 -20.49 11.62 4.69
C VAL A 358 -19.71 12.88 4.31
N THR A 359 -20.20 13.64 3.33
CA THR A 359 -19.58 14.93 2.96
C THR A 359 -19.47 15.86 4.16
N ARG A 360 -20.56 16.03 4.93
CA ARG A 360 -20.57 16.92 6.10
C ARG A 360 -19.54 16.48 7.14
N ARG A 361 -19.45 15.17 7.41
CA ARG A 361 -18.44 14.60 8.31
C ARG A 361 -17.03 14.87 7.81
N MET A 362 -16.75 14.63 6.53
CA MET A 362 -15.44 14.90 5.93
C MET A 362 -15.06 16.38 6.02
N LEU A 363 -15.97 17.30 5.69
CA LEU A 363 -15.70 18.74 5.77
C LEU A 363 -15.51 19.23 7.21
N SER A 364 -16.22 18.65 8.19
CA SER A 364 -16.03 18.99 9.61
C SER A 364 -14.65 18.59 10.16
N MET A 365 -13.95 17.65 9.53
CA MET A 365 -12.58 17.30 9.89
C MET A 365 -11.56 18.36 9.43
N PHE A 366 -11.95 19.27 8.53
CA PHE A 366 -11.13 20.37 8.05
C PHE A 366 -11.40 21.71 8.77
N SER A 367 -12.46 21.82 9.56
CA SER A 367 -12.67 23.00 10.41
C SER A 367 -11.70 22.96 11.59
N ARG A 368 -10.77 23.92 11.65
CA ARG A 368 -9.99 24.17 12.86
C ARG A 368 -10.93 24.59 13.99
N SER A 369 -10.87 23.89 15.12
CA SER A 369 -11.30 24.40 16.42
C SER A 369 -10.42 25.55 16.86
#